data_AF-A0A1C5UF67-F1
#
_entry.id   AF-A0A1C5UF67-F1
#
_cell.length_a   1.000
_cell.length_b   1.000
_cell.length_c   1.000
_cell.angle_alpha   90.00
_cell.angle_beta   90.00
_cell.angle_gamma   90.00
#
_symmetry.space_group_name_H-M   'P 1'
#
loop_
_entity.id
_entity.type
_entity.pdbx_description
1 polymer ?
#
loop_
_entity_poly.entity_id
_entity_poly.type
_entity_poly.pdbx_seq_one_letter_code
_entity_poly.pdbx_strand_id
1 'polypeptide(L)' 'MKKEVVSCAALGTCIVELQDRVGLRNVDVYEELEIGHSVYNDLKKG' A
#
# COMPACT_ATOMS: atom_id res chain seq x y z
N MET A 1 -3.15 -10.77 -15.22
CA MET A 1 -1.84 -10.13 -15.41
C MET A 1 -1.92 -8.60 -15.57
N LYS A 2 -2.17 -8.00 -16.75
CA LYS A 2 -2.13 -6.51 -16.87
C LYS A 2 -3.10 -5.76 -15.95
N LYS A 3 -4.31 -6.30 -15.75
CA LYS A 3 -5.31 -5.67 -14.87
C LYS A 3 -4.95 -5.75 -13.39
N GLU A 4 -4.35 -6.85 -12.94
CA GLU A 4 -3.93 -7.03 -11.54
C GLU A 4 -2.82 -6.06 -11.15
N VAL A 5 -1.81 -5.87 -12.02
CA VAL A 5 -0.74 -4.90 -11.81
C VAL A 5 -1.28 -3.47 -11.74
N VAL A 6 -2.21 -3.11 -12.63
CA VAL A 6 -2.86 -1.79 -12.59
C VAL A 6 -3.67 -1.61 -11.30
N SER A 7 -4.37 -2.66 -10.84
CA SER A 7 -5.12 -2.63 -9.57
C SER A 7 -4.20 -2.52 -8.35
N CYS A 8 -3.07 -3.21 -8.33
CA CYS A 8 -2.08 -3.12 -7.25
C CYS A 8 -1.45 -1.73 -7.17
N ALA A 9 -1.05 -1.15 -8.31
CA ALA A 9 -0.49 0.21 -8.36
C ALA A 9 -1.50 1.27 -7.89
N ALA A 10 -2.76 1.15 -8.31
CA ALA A 10 -3.83 2.06 -7.88
C ALA A 10 -4.10 1.94 -6.37
N LEU A 11 -4.11 0.71 -5.84
CA LEU A 11 -4.29 0.46 -4.41
C LEU A 11 -3.12 1.05 -3.60
N GLY A 12 -1.88 0.79 -4.02
CA GLY A 12 -0.68 1.36 -3.39
C GLY A 12 -0.69 2.88 -3.36
N THR A 13 -1.10 3.51 -4.47
CA THR A 13 -1.22 4.97 -4.56
C THR A 13 -2.24 5.51 -3.56
N CYS A 14 -3.41 4.87 -3.47
CA CYS A 14 -4.47 5.26 -2.54
C CYS A 14 -4.03 5.12 -1.08
N ILE A 15 -3.35 4.03 -0.74
CA ILE A 15 -2.85 3.81 0.62
C ILE A 15 -1.81 4.87 1.00
N VAL A 16 -0.87 5.20 0.11
CA VAL A 16 0.15 6.25 0.36
C VAL A 16 -0.51 7.61 0.55
N GLU A 17 -1.49 7.97 -0.29
CA GLU A 17 -2.20 9.24 -0.16
C GLU A 17 -2.92 9.36 1.19
N LEU A 18 -3.59 8.31 1.63
CA LEU A 18 -4.25 8.29 2.94
C LEU A 18 -3.24 8.34 4.08
N GLN A 19 -2.17 7.55 4.01
CA GLN A 19 -1.08 7.53 4.97
C GLN A 19 -0.51 8.95 5.20
N ASP A 20 -0.23 9.67 4.11
CA ASP A 20 0.32 11.03 4.15
C ASP A 20 -0.66 12.04 4.77
N ARG A 21 -1.97 11.89 4.48
CA ARG A 21 -3.02 12.77 5.04
C ARG A 21 -3.15 12.67 6.55
N VAL A 22 -2.93 11.48 7.12
CA VAL A 22 -3.06 11.24 8.56
C VAL A 22 -1.73 11.12 9.29
N GLY A 23 -0.60 11.24 8.57
CA GLY A 23 0.75 11.21 9.16
C GLY A 23 1.15 9.85 9.72
N LEU A 24 0.66 8.75 9.14
CA LEU A 24 0.98 7.40 9.60
C LEU A 24 2.36 6.94 9.08
N ARG A 25 3.03 6.08 9.83
CA ARG A 25 4.24 5.38 9.35
C ARG A 25 3.82 4.11 8.61
N ASN A 26 4.71 3.59 7.75
CA ASN A 26 4.44 2.34 7.03
C ASN A 26 4.07 1.18 7.96
N VAL A 27 4.71 1.11 9.14
CA VAL A 27 4.45 0.08 10.16
C VAL A 27 3.03 0.13 10.70
N ASP A 28 2.52 1.34 10.94
CA ASP A 28 1.17 1.53 11.45
C ASP A 28 0.14 1.05 10.41
N VAL A 29 0.46 1.09 9.12
CA VAL A 29 -0.42 0.66 8.03
C VAL A 29 -0.36 -0.85 7.79
N TYR A 30 0.84 -1.45 7.67
CA TYR A 30 0.92 -2.88 7.36
C TYR A 30 0.54 -3.76 8.57
N GLU A 31 0.71 -3.27 9.80
CA GLU A 31 0.22 -3.96 11.00
C GLU A 31 -1.31 -3.95 11.07
N GLU A 32 -1.95 -2.80 10.83
CA GLU A 32 -3.41 -2.67 10.85
C GLU A 32 -4.08 -3.45 9.71
N LEU A 33 -3.44 -3.50 8.53
CA LEU A 33 -3.92 -4.30 7.40
C LEU A 33 -3.59 -5.79 7.53
N GLU A 34 -2.88 -6.20 8.57
CA GLU A 34 -2.40 -7.57 8.80
C GLU A 34 -1.64 -8.16 7.60
N ILE A 35 -0.85 -7.32 6.91
CA ILE A 35 -0.03 -7.72 5.77
C ILE A 35 1.46 -7.64 6.08
N GLY A 36 2.24 -8.45 5.37
CA GLY A 36 3.70 -8.40 5.47
C GLY A 36 4.27 -7.09 4.93
N HIS A 37 5.34 -6.60 5.55
CA HIS A 37 6.10 -5.44 5.07
C HIS A 37 6.50 -5.56 3.58
N SER A 38 6.84 -6.76 3.10
CA SER A 38 7.16 -7.00 1.68
C SER A 38 5.95 -6.76 0.79
N VAL A 39 4.79 -7.31 1.14
CA VAL A 39 3.52 -7.14 0.41
C VAL A 39 3.13 -5.66 0.36
N TYR A 40 3.27 -4.95 1.48
CA TYR A 40 3.04 -3.51 1.53
C TYR A 40 3.95 -2.74 0.55
N ASN A 41 5.24 -3.08 0.51
CA ASN A 41 6.18 -2.45 -0.39
C ASN A 41 5.91 -2.78 -1.87
N ASP A 42 5.44 -3.99 -2.16
CA ASP A 42 5.08 -4.40 -3.51
C ASP A 42 3.82 -3.65 -3.98
N LEU A 43 2.81 -3.50 -3.12
CA LEU A 43 1.63 -2.66 -3.40
C LEU A 43 2.02 -1.23 -3.76
N LYS A 44 2.97 -0.64 -3.02
CA LYS A 44 3.47 0.73 -3.31
C LYS A 44 4.21 0.86 -4.64
N LYS A 45 4.78 -0.23 -5.17
CA LYS A 45 5.53 -0.25 -6.42
C LYS A 45 4.65 -0.56 -7.63
N GLY A 46 3.54 -1.25 -7.42
CA GLY A 46 2.60 -1.68 -8.47
C GLY A 46 2.88 -3.08 -8.98
#